data_AF-A0A6A6QVT7-F1
#
_entry.id   AF-A0A6A6QVT7-F1
#
_cell.length_a   1.000
_cell.length_b   1.000
_cell.length_c   1.000
_cell.angle_alpha   90.00
_cell.angle_beta   90.00
_cell.angle_gamma   90.00
#
_symmetry.space_group_name_H-M   'P 1'
#
loop_
_entity.id
_entity.type
_entity.pdbx_description
1 polymer ?
#
loop_
_entity_poly.entity_id
_entity_poly.type
_entity_poly.pdbx_seq_one_letter_code
_entity_poly.pdbx_strand_id
1 'polypeptide(L)'
;MCGRQGAFPRDLSGVGYVYRCTAKCGYRTNSREHWKLHEETHQPQEFYICGICKHKPEGEKYAVFGRHKELLFHIRHEHPDRDAEDIVRQSKQDYVAGFKRRCGFCGDRFLTWDLRNEHILEHFDSMHERGVSDMSEWKDPWPADGA
;
A
#
# COMPACT_ATOMS: atom_id res chain seq x y z
N MET A 1 12.50 4.52 0.03
CA MET A 1 12.56 5.57 -1.00
C MET A 1 11.33 5.43 -1.89
N CYS A 2 10.43 6.42 -1.92
CA CYS A 2 9.35 6.50 -2.92
C CYS A 2 9.97 6.87 -4.27
N GLY A 3 10.55 5.89 -4.96
CA GLY A 3 11.29 6.07 -6.21
C GLY A 3 10.42 5.77 -7.42
N ARG A 4 10.14 6.81 -8.22
CA ARG A 4 9.64 6.79 -9.60
C ARG A 4 8.37 5.98 -9.85
N GLN A 5 7.22 6.62 -9.63
CA GLN A 5 6.08 6.40 -10.53
C GLN A 5 6.09 7.56 -11.51
N GLY A 6 6.16 7.23 -12.80
CA GLY A 6 6.18 8.19 -13.90
C GLY A 6 5.04 9.20 -13.78
N ALA A 7 5.26 10.38 -14.31
CA ALA A 7 4.21 11.39 -14.46
C ALA A 7 3.01 10.74 -15.14
N PHE A 8 1.96 10.44 -14.36
CA PHE A 8 0.69 10.01 -14.92
C PHE A 8 0.21 11.15 -15.82
N PRO A 9 -0.09 10.88 -17.10
CA PRO A 9 -0.62 11.90 -17.99
C PRO A 9 -1.83 12.55 -17.33
N ARG A 10 -1.89 13.87 -17.38
CA ARG A 10 -3.09 14.63 -16.98
C ARG A 10 -4.21 14.15 -17.89
N ASP A 11 -5.03 13.24 -17.40
CA ASP A 11 -6.22 12.82 -18.13
C ASP A 11 -7.15 14.03 -18.27
N LEU A 12 -7.48 14.33 -19.52
CA LEU A 12 -8.39 15.39 -19.96
C LEU A 12 -9.85 14.89 -20.02
N SER A 13 -10.14 13.71 -19.45
CA SER A 13 -11.51 13.28 -19.21
C SER A 13 -12.00 13.85 -17.87
N GLY A 14 -13.11 14.58 -17.88
CA GLY A 14 -13.68 15.30 -16.73
C GLY A 14 -14.22 14.41 -15.60
N VAL A 15 -13.67 13.20 -15.40
CA VAL A 15 -14.03 12.30 -14.31
C VAL A 15 -12.95 12.41 -13.23
N GLY A 16 -13.26 13.17 -12.18
CA GLY A 16 -12.35 13.35 -11.05
C GLY A 16 -12.00 12.02 -10.38
N TYR A 17 -10.76 11.91 -9.87
CA TYR A 17 -10.34 10.72 -9.12
C TYR A 17 -11.03 10.65 -7.76
N VAL A 18 -11.65 9.51 -7.46
CA VAL A 18 -12.41 9.28 -6.21
C VAL A 18 -11.49 9.02 -5.02
N TYR A 19 -10.57 8.07 -5.16
CA TYR A 19 -9.76 7.59 -4.05
C TYR A 19 -8.40 8.28 -4.01
N ARG A 20 -7.98 8.73 -2.83
CA ARG A 20 -6.71 9.44 -2.63
C ARG A 20 -5.88 8.82 -1.52
N CYS A 21 -4.58 8.79 -1.70
CA CYS A 21 -3.65 8.22 -0.72
C CYS A 21 -3.75 8.91 0.64
N THR A 22 -3.86 8.13 1.73
CA THR A 22 -4.00 8.68 3.10
C THR A 22 -2.69 9.24 3.65
N ALA A 23 -1.56 8.80 3.10
CA ALA A 23 -0.24 9.40 3.37
C ALA A 23 -0.02 10.74 2.62
N LYS A 24 -1.01 11.22 1.86
CA LYS A 24 -0.98 12.50 1.12
C LYS A 24 0.19 12.59 0.12
N CYS A 25 0.61 11.45 -0.45
CA CYS A 25 1.72 11.38 -1.41
C CYS A 25 1.36 11.88 -2.83
N GLY A 26 0.09 12.21 -3.07
CA GLY A 26 -0.43 12.69 -4.36
C GLY A 26 -0.99 11.59 -5.28
N TYR A 27 -0.80 10.31 -4.94
CA TYR A 27 -1.42 9.20 -5.66
C TYR A 27 -2.95 9.24 -5.53
N ARG A 28 -3.62 8.96 -6.66
CA ARG A 28 -5.08 8.98 -6.79
C ARG A 28 -5.54 7.99 -7.86
N THR A 29 -6.70 7.37 -7.67
CA THR A 29 -7.21 6.32 -8.55
C THR A 29 -8.74 6.23 -8.44
N ASN A 30 -9.38 5.56 -9.41
CA ASN A 30 -10.80 5.21 -9.38
C ASN A 30 -11.04 3.72 -9.07
N SER A 31 -9.99 2.98 -8.70
CA SER A 31 -10.07 1.57 -8.30
C SER A 31 -9.79 1.40 -6.80
N ARG A 32 -10.75 0.81 -6.08
CA ARG A 32 -10.61 0.42 -4.66
C ARG A 32 -9.39 -0.47 -4.43
N GLU A 33 -9.20 -1.47 -5.31
CA GLU A 33 -8.12 -2.43 -5.22
C GLU A 33 -6.76 -1.76 -5.40
N HIS A 34 -6.63 -0.90 -6.41
CA HIS A 34 -5.39 -0.14 -6.64
C HIS A 34 -5.09 0.82 -5.49
N TRP A 35 -6.12 1.41 -4.88
CA TRP A 35 -5.94 2.24 -3.70
C TRP A 35 -5.43 1.42 -2.50
N LYS A 36 -6.05 0.27 -2.19
CA LYS A 36 -5.57 -0.62 -1.10
C LYS A 36 -4.12 -1.06 -1.32
N LEU A 37 -3.81 -1.56 -2.51
CA LEU A 37 -2.45 -1.97 -2.90
C LEU A 37 -1.43 -0.83 -2.81
N HIS A 38 -1.88 0.41 -3.05
CA HIS A 38 -1.03 1.58 -2.90
C HIS A 38 -0.78 1.92 -1.43
N GLU A 39 -1.79 1.84 -0.56
CA GLU A 39 -1.63 2.09 0.88
C GLU A 39 -0.62 1.13 1.52
N GLU A 40 -0.48 -0.10 1.01
CA GLU A 40 0.56 -1.06 1.46
C GLU A 40 2.00 -0.53 1.24
N THR A 41 2.21 0.39 0.29
CA THR A 41 3.54 1.00 0.09
C THR A 41 3.96 1.91 1.26
N HIS A 42 2.98 2.39 2.03
CA HIS A 42 3.18 3.21 3.22
C HIS A 42 3.02 2.41 4.50
N GLN A 43 2.18 1.38 4.48
CA GLN A 43 1.90 0.50 5.61
C GLN A 43 1.95 -0.95 5.11
N PRO A 44 3.15 -1.53 4.92
CA PRO A 44 3.27 -2.91 4.46
C PRO A 44 2.56 -3.85 5.44
N GLN A 45 1.76 -4.77 4.89
CA GLN A 45 1.05 -5.78 5.67
C GLN A 45 1.81 -7.11 5.72
N GLU A 46 2.76 -7.31 4.81
CA GLU A 46 3.58 -8.51 4.72
C GLU A 46 5.02 -8.15 4.34
N PHE A 47 5.94 -9.07 4.58
CA PHE A 47 7.29 -8.99 4.04
C PHE A 47 7.78 -10.35 3.54
N TYR A 48 8.60 -10.30 2.51
CA TYR A 48 9.17 -11.44 1.84
C TYR A 48 10.68 -11.24 1.67
N ILE A 49 11.47 -12.26 2.00
CA ILE A 49 12.92 -12.27 1.78
C ILE A 49 13.23 -13.34 0.74
N CYS A 50 13.83 -12.94 -0.38
CA CYS A 50 14.18 -13.89 -1.44
C CYS A 50 15.06 -15.03 -0.90
N GLY A 51 14.54 -16.26 -0.94
CA GLY A 51 15.22 -17.47 -0.46
C GLY A 51 16.55 -17.79 -1.16
N ILE A 52 16.83 -17.20 -2.31
CA ILE A 52 18.11 -17.34 -3.02
C ILE A 52 19.07 -16.25 -2.56
N CYS A 53 18.62 -14.99 -2.58
CA CYS A 53 19.44 -13.85 -2.19
C CYS A 53 19.89 -13.88 -0.72
N LYS A 54 19.12 -14.54 0.18
CA LYS A 54 19.48 -14.67 1.59
C LYS A 54 20.79 -15.42 1.85
N HIS A 55 21.28 -16.20 0.87
CA HIS A 55 22.50 -16.99 0.97
C HIS A 55 23.70 -16.34 0.29
N LYS A 56 23.57 -15.09 -0.16
CA LYS A 56 24.69 -14.36 -0.76
C LYS A 56 25.82 -14.13 0.26
N PRO A 57 27.07 -13.97 -0.21
CA PRO A 57 28.21 -13.70 0.65
C PRO A 57 27.98 -12.49 1.56
N GLU A 58 28.62 -12.52 2.73
CA GLU A 58 28.55 -11.43 3.70
C GLU A 58 29.00 -10.11 3.05
N GLY A 59 28.18 -9.06 3.17
CA GLY A 59 28.39 -7.76 2.53
C GLY A 59 27.52 -7.52 1.29
N GLU A 60 26.90 -8.56 0.70
CA GLU A 60 25.89 -8.39 -0.34
C GLU A 60 24.49 -8.17 0.26
N LYS A 61 23.74 -7.22 -0.31
CA LYS A 61 22.35 -6.97 0.11
C LYS A 61 21.45 -8.09 -0.37
N TYR A 62 20.67 -8.68 0.55
CA TYR A 62 19.57 -9.56 0.20
C TYR A 62 18.32 -8.76 -0.15
N ALA A 63 17.50 -9.31 -1.06
CA ALA A 63 16.31 -8.63 -1.55
C ALA A 63 15.11 -8.86 -0.62
N VAL A 64 14.50 -7.75 -0.18
CA VAL A 64 13.32 -7.72 0.68
C VAL A 64 12.18 -7.02 -0.06
N PHE A 65 10.99 -7.61 -0.03
CA PHE A 65 9.81 -7.13 -0.74
C PHE A 65 8.63 -7.03 0.21
N GLY A 66 7.78 -6.03 0.01
CA GLY A 66 6.56 -5.85 0.82
C GLY A 66 5.37 -6.64 0.28
N ARG A 67 5.47 -7.18 -0.95
CA ARG A 67 4.35 -7.82 -1.64
C ARG A 67 4.78 -9.07 -2.40
N HIS A 68 3.89 -10.07 -2.44
CA HIS A 68 4.08 -11.33 -3.18
C HIS A 68 4.49 -11.10 -4.64
N LYS A 69 3.75 -10.25 -5.36
CA LYS A 69 4.00 -9.99 -6.79
C LYS A 69 5.37 -9.37 -7.05
N GLU A 70 5.89 -8.56 -6.13
CA GLU A 70 7.21 -7.94 -6.27
C GLU A 70 8.32 -8.97 -6.15
N LEU A 71 8.24 -9.86 -5.15
CA LEU A 71 9.19 -10.96 -5.02
C LEU A 71 9.09 -11.92 -6.21
N LEU A 72 7.87 -12.27 -6.64
CA LEU A 72 7.64 -13.16 -7.77
C LEU A 72 8.28 -12.60 -9.05
N PHE A 73 8.09 -11.31 -9.31
CA PHE A 73 8.73 -10.61 -10.42
C PHE A 73 10.26 -10.67 -10.30
N HIS A 74 10.80 -10.34 -9.12
CA HIS A 74 12.24 -10.43 -8.87
C HIS A 74 12.81 -11.82 -9.18
N ILE A 75 12.19 -12.90 -8.69
CA ILE A 75 12.71 -14.26 -8.92
C ILE A 75 12.62 -14.63 -10.40
N ARG A 76 11.51 -14.33 -11.08
CA ARG A 76 11.37 -14.62 -12.52
C ARG A 76 12.41 -13.89 -13.38
N HIS A 77 12.85 -12.71 -12.96
CA HIS A 77 13.81 -11.89 -13.71
C HIS A 77 15.28 -12.15 -13.32
N GLU A 78 15.59 -12.22 -12.03
CA GLU A 78 16.96 -12.35 -11.53
C GLU A 78 17.38 -13.82 -11.31
N HIS A 79 16.42 -14.74 -11.24
CA HIS A 79 16.61 -16.17 -10.98
C HIS A 79 15.72 -17.04 -11.90
N PRO A 80 15.76 -16.85 -13.24
CA PRO A 80 14.79 -17.42 -14.18
C PRO A 80 14.74 -18.95 -14.18
N ASP A 81 15.83 -19.63 -13.80
CA ASP A 81 15.94 -21.10 -13.78
C ASP A 81 15.33 -21.74 -12.52
N ARG A 82 14.69 -20.96 -11.64
CA ARG A 82 14.20 -21.42 -10.34
C ARG A 82 12.67 -21.37 -10.31
N ASP A 83 12.08 -22.28 -9.53
CA ASP A 83 10.63 -22.26 -9.30
C ASP A 83 10.25 -21.05 -8.45
N ALA A 84 9.79 -20.01 -9.13
CA ALA A 84 9.48 -18.73 -8.50
C ALA A 84 8.32 -18.83 -7.52
N GLU A 85 7.28 -19.61 -7.82
CA GLU A 85 6.09 -19.71 -6.97
C GLU A 85 6.43 -20.44 -5.66
N ASP A 86 7.17 -21.54 -5.74
CA ASP A 86 7.60 -22.28 -4.55
C ASP A 86 8.49 -21.42 -3.65
N ILE A 87 9.43 -20.68 -4.24
CA ILE A 87 10.31 -19.78 -3.49
C ILE A 87 9.50 -18.65 -2.83
N VAL A 88 8.54 -18.01 -3.52
CA VAL A 88 7.73 -16.95 -2.90
C VAL A 88 6.96 -17.48 -1.71
N ARG A 89 6.33 -18.66 -1.86
CA ARG A 89 5.59 -19.31 -0.78
C ARG A 89 6.44 -19.54 0.48
N GLN A 90 7.71 -19.93 0.30
CA GLN A 90 8.65 -20.18 1.41
C GLN A 90 9.33 -18.90 1.93
N SER A 91 9.22 -17.79 1.21
CA SER A 91 9.95 -16.54 1.49
C SER A 91 9.19 -15.58 2.40
N LYS A 92 7.91 -15.84 2.69
CA LYS A 92 7.08 -15.02 3.57
C LYS A 92 7.64 -15.04 5.00
N GLN A 93 7.85 -13.86 5.57
CA GLN A 93 8.36 -13.70 6.93
C GLN A 93 7.22 -13.53 7.93
N ASP A 94 7.44 -13.97 9.17
CA ASP A 94 6.56 -13.64 10.28
C ASP A 94 6.75 -12.16 10.63
N TYR A 95 5.73 -11.36 10.34
CA TYR A 95 5.76 -9.92 10.49
C TYR A 95 4.43 -9.42 11.04
N VAL A 96 4.50 -8.73 12.18
CA VAL A 96 3.34 -8.09 12.79
C VAL A 96 3.19 -6.70 12.18
N ALA A 97 2.26 -6.57 11.24
CA ALA A 97 2.04 -5.32 10.51
C ALA A 97 1.58 -4.16 11.42
N GLY A 98 2.39 -3.11 11.45
CA GLY A 98 1.99 -1.83 12.01
C GLY A 98 1.11 -1.06 11.03
N PHE A 99 0.02 -0.46 11.53
CA PHE A 99 -0.81 0.44 10.72
C PHE A 99 -1.51 1.50 11.58
N LYS A 100 -1.95 2.58 10.93
CA LYS A 100 -2.75 3.62 11.59
C LYS A 100 -4.16 3.07 11.86
N ARG A 101 -4.42 2.68 13.09
CA ARG A 101 -5.71 2.07 13.49
C ARG A 101 -6.91 3.01 13.43
N ARG A 102 -6.67 4.32 13.49
CA ARG A 102 -7.72 5.33 13.55
C ARG A 102 -8.04 5.83 12.14
N CYS A 103 -9.32 5.89 11.77
CA CYS A 103 -9.78 6.52 10.54
C CYS A 103 -9.54 8.03 10.62
N GLY A 104 -9.07 8.63 9.52
CA GLY A 104 -8.84 10.09 9.46
C GLY A 104 -10.10 10.90 9.21
N PHE A 105 -11.18 10.31 8.67
CA PHE A 105 -12.43 11.02 8.42
C PHE A 105 -13.31 11.11 9.67
N CYS A 106 -13.59 9.97 10.32
CA CYS A 106 -14.54 9.89 11.44
C CYS A 106 -13.87 9.65 12.81
N GLY A 107 -12.65 9.11 12.85
CA GLY A 107 -11.94 8.81 14.10
C GLY A 107 -12.16 7.40 14.66
N ASP A 108 -12.96 6.56 14.00
CA ASP A 108 -13.19 5.16 14.39
C ASP A 108 -11.90 4.35 14.42
N ARG A 109 -11.85 3.34 15.29
CA ARG A 109 -10.66 2.52 15.53
C ARG A 109 -10.91 1.09 15.09
N PHE A 110 -9.94 0.53 14.38
CA PHE A 110 -10.05 -0.78 13.76
C PHE A 110 -8.98 -1.75 14.29
N LEU A 111 -9.34 -3.02 14.33
CA LEU A 111 -8.47 -4.11 14.77
C LEU A 111 -7.51 -4.56 13.68
N THR A 112 -7.94 -4.52 12.41
CA THR A 112 -7.14 -4.95 11.26
C THR A 112 -7.05 -3.83 10.21
N TRP A 113 -5.98 -3.89 9.41
CA TRP A 113 -5.77 -2.95 8.32
C TRP A 113 -6.86 -3.03 7.26
N ASP A 114 -7.32 -4.25 6.94
CA ASP A 114 -8.39 -4.46 5.96
C ASP A 114 -9.72 -3.82 6.38
N LEU A 115 -10.13 -4.01 7.65
CA LEU A 115 -11.36 -3.39 8.15
C LEU A 115 -11.29 -1.87 8.11
N ARG A 116 -10.14 -1.30 8.51
CA ARG A 116 -9.91 0.15 8.43
C ARG A 116 -10.00 0.66 7.00
N ASN A 117 -9.38 -0.05 6.06
CA ASN A 117 -9.30 0.38 4.67
C ASN A 117 -10.61 0.22 3.92
N GLU A 118 -11.37 -0.85 4.19
CA GLU A 118 -12.74 -0.98 3.67
C GLU A 118 -13.62 0.19 4.12
N HIS A 119 -13.57 0.50 5.41
CA HIS A 119 -14.30 1.64 5.98
C HIS A 119 -13.88 3.00 5.37
N ILE A 120 -12.59 3.22 5.13
CA ILE A 120 -12.12 4.47 4.48
C ILE A 120 -12.62 4.56 3.03
N LEU A 121 -12.70 3.44 2.32
CA LEU A 121 -13.24 3.43 0.97
C LEU A 121 -14.73 3.75 0.95
N GLU A 122 -15.51 3.32 1.95
CA GLU A 122 -16.91 3.72 2.11
C GLU A 122 -17.06 5.24 2.27
N HIS A 123 -16.13 5.89 3.00
CA HIS A 123 -16.09 7.36 3.06
C HIS A 123 -15.89 7.99 1.68
N PHE A 124 -14.93 7.49 0.90
CA PHE A 124 -14.69 8.01 -0.45
C PHE A 124 -15.90 7.83 -1.36
N ASP A 125 -16.58 6.68 -1.32
CA ASP A 125 -17.79 6.44 -2.12
C ASP A 125 -18.90 7.41 -1.74
N SER A 126 -19.21 7.52 -0.45
CA SER A 126 -20.27 8.40 0.05
C SER A 126 -19.96 9.89 -0.18
N MET A 127 -18.69 10.29 -0.14
CA MET A 127 -18.28 11.64 -0.52
C MET A 127 -18.46 11.86 -2.02
N HIS A 128 -18.08 10.89 -2.85
CA HIS A 128 -18.19 10.98 -4.30
C HIS A 128 -19.63 11.13 -4.77
N GLU A 129 -20.56 10.41 -4.15
CA GLU A 129 -22.02 10.55 -4.38
C GLU A 129 -22.51 11.98 -4.07
N ARG A 130 -21.88 12.67 -3.11
CA ARG A 130 -22.14 14.08 -2.78
C ARG A 130 -21.38 15.07 -3.66
N GLY A 131 -20.64 14.58 -4.67
CA GLY A 131 -19.81 15.40 -5.56
C GLY A 131 -18.47 15.85 -4.95
N VAL A 132 -18.07 15.27 -3.81
CA VAL A 132 -16.81 15.58 -3.12
C VAL A 132 -15.84 14.43 -3.30
N SER A 133 -14.61 14.69 -3.74
CA SER A 133 -13.59 13.64 -3.90
C SER A 133 -12.22 14.11 -3.45
N ASP A 134 -12.16 14.90 -2.38
CA ASP A 134 -10.92 15.43 -1.81
C ASP A 134 -10.64 14.89 -0.40
N MET A 135 -9.54 15.33 0.20
CA MET A 135 -9.09 14.92 1.55
C MET A 135 -9.35 16.02 2.59
N SER A 136 -10.28 16.95 2.35
CA SER A 136 -10.51 18.12 3.21
C SER A 136 -10.97 17.73 4.62
N GLU A 137 -11.79 16.68 4.73
CA GLU A 137 -12.30 16.16 6.00
C GLU A 137 -11.29 15.27 6.75
N TRP A 138 -10.13 14.94 6.15
CA TRP A 138 -9.14 14.03 6.72
C TRP A 138 -8.27 14.67 7.82
N LYS A 139 -8.39 14.15 9.05
CA LYS A 139 -7.69 14.57 10.26
C LYS A 139 -6.65 13.54 10.68
N ASP A 140 -5.37 13.90 10.57
CA ASP A 140 -4.23 13.07 10.99
C ASP A 140 -2.98 13.97 11.08
N PRO A 141 -2.40 14.21 12.27
CA PRO A 141 -2.79 13.67 13.59
C PRO A 141 -4.15 14.22 14.08
N TRP A 142 -4.80 13.54 15.02
CA TRP A 142 -6.07 14.00 15.58
C TRP A 142 -5.82 15.10 16.64
N PRO A 143 -6.68 16.14 16.73
CA PRO A 143 -6.47 17.25 17.68
C PRO A 143 -6.36 16.83 19.15
N ALA A 144 -6.96 15.71 19.54
CA ALA A 144 -6.90 15.17 20.91
C ALA A 144 -5.59 14.42 21.23
N ASP A 145 -4.75 14.14 20.23
CA ASP A 145 -3.46 13.45 20.42
C ASP A 145 -2.32 14.44 20.77
N GLY A 146 -2.65 15.69 21.14
CA GLY A 146 -1.69 16.79 21.39
C GLY A 146 -2.13 17.80 22.47
N ALA A 147 -2.78 17.34 23.54
CA ALA A 147 -3.01 18.11 24.77
C ALA A 147 -2.26 17.47 25.95
#